data_AF-A0A847TG63-F1
#
_entry.id   AF-A0A847TG63-F1
#
_cell.length_a   1.000
_cell.length_b   1.000
_cell.length_c   1.000
_cell.angle_alpha   90.00
_cell.angle_beta   90.00
_cell.angle_gamma   90.00
#
_symmetry.space_group_name_H-M   'P 1'
#
loop_
_entity.id
_entity.type
_entity.pdbx_description
1 polymer ?
#
loop_
_entity_poly.entity_id
_entity_poly.type
_entity_poly.pdbx_seq_one_letter_code
_entity_poly.pdbx_strand_id
1 'polypeptide(L)'
;MEDFEQRWKPVEDMLTARFGKTPNMEAILFLIGVNELNNLKKKYTKEQKQDLMHVAVCTLLSQSGYFEMDGYDKDGWPHFKELQPVPKMELEEQEHFLKEHIIAYFADHEEA
;
A
#
# COMPACT_ATOMS: atom_id res chain seq x y z
N MET A 1 -17.53 10.35 -11.14
CA MET A 1 -16.26 10.15 -11.87
C MET A 1 -15.28 11.29 -11.62
N GLU A 2 -15.73 12.53 -11.40
CA GLU A 2 -14.83 13.68 -11.11
C GLU A 2 -14.04 13.56 -9.79
N ASP A 3 -14.48 12.73 -8.85
CA ASP A 3 -13.91 12.68 -7.50
C ASP A 3 -12.61 11.87 -7.37
N PHE A 4 -12.43 10.80 -8.17
CA PHE A 4 -11.25 9.93 -8.08
C PHE A 4 -9.97 10.65 -8.48
N GLU A 5 -9.96 11.24 -9.68
CA GLU A 5 -8.77 11.93 -10.19
C GLU A 5 -8.38 13.11 -9.29
N GLN A 6 -9.37 13.80 -8.70
CA GLN A 6 -9.11 14.88 -7.74
C GLN A 6 -8.44 14.39 -6.45
N ARG A 7 -8.78 13.18 -5.98
CA ARG A 7 -8.16 12.56 -4.81
C ARG A 7 -6.84 11.85 -5.12
N TRP A 8 -6.68 11.30 -6.32
CA TRP A 8 -5.45 10.63 -6.77
C TRP A 8 -4.32 11.62 -7.08
N LYS A 9 -4.67 12.73 -7.73
CA LYS A 9 -3.70 13.75 -8.15
C LYS A 9 -2.79 14.29 -7.04
N PRO A 10 -3.26 14.62 -5.82
CA PRO A 10 -2.36 15.04 -4.74
C PRO A 10 -1.41 13.94 -4.30
N VAL A 11 -1.87 12.68 -4.24
CA VAL A 11 -1.00 11.53 -3.95
C VAL A 11 0.09 11.39 -5.01
N GLU A 12 -0.29 11.49 -6.27
CA GLU A 12 0.64 11.39 -7.40
C GLU A 12 1.65 12.55 -7.42
N ASP A 13 1.20 13.77 -7.14
CA ASP A 13 2.04 14.98 -7.08
C ASP A 13 3.01 14.92 -5.89
N MET A 14 2.53 14.54 -4.69
CA MET A 14 3.35 14.34 -3.50
C MET A 14 4.47 13.32 -3.77
N LEU A 15 4.12 12.16 -4.33
CA LEU A 15 5.08 11.12 -4.65
C LEU A 15 6.06 11.59 -5.74
N THR A 16 5.57 12.28 -6.78
CA THR A 16 6.41 12.84 -7.83
C THR A 16 7.38 13.88 -7.28
N ALA A 17 6.94 14.76 -6.37
CA ALA A 17 7.79 15.74 -5.70
C ALA A 17 8.86 15.07 -4.81
N ARG A 18 8.51 13.97 -4.13
CA ARG A 18 9.41 13.22 -3.25
C ARG A 18 10.46 12.39 -4.00
N PHE A 19 10.08 11.79 -5.13
CA PHE A 19 10.94 10.87 -5.90
C PHE A 19 11.49 11.47 -7.20
N GLY A 20 11.05 12.66 -7.59
CA GLY A 20 11.41 13.34 -8.84
C GLY A 20 10.78 12.71 -10.10
N LYS A 21 9.91 11.72 -9.96
CA LYS A 21 9.20 11.04 -11.06
C LYS A 21 7.90 10.41 -10.55
N THR A 22 6.92 10.28 -11.43
CA THR A 22 5.66 9.57 -11.14
C THR A 22 5.96 8.09 -10.87
N PRO A 23 5.73 7.59 -9.64
CA PRO A 23 5.89 6.16 -9.37
C PRO A 23 4.77 5.35 -10.02
N ASN A 24 5.09 4.12 -10.40
CA ASN A 24 4.08 3.14 -10.81
C ASN A 24 3.45 2.48 -9.57
N MET A 25 2.35 1.75 -9.77
CA MET A 25 1.62 1.05 -8.71
C MET A 25 2.54 0.22 -7.81
N GLU A 26 3.45 -0.56 -8.41
CA GLU A 26 4.40 -1.39 -7.67
C GLU A 26 5.32 -0.57 -6.77
N ALA A 27 5.81 0.57 -7.24
CA ALA A 27 6.63 1.47 -6.43
C ALA A 27 5.82 2.06 -5.27
N ILE A 28 4.55 2.40 -5.47
CA ILE A 28 3.69 2.90 -4.42
C ILE A 28 3.44 1.84 -3.35
N LEU A 29 3.08 0.62 -3.75
CA LEU A 29 2.95 -0.52 -2.84
C LEU A 29 4.24 -0.75 -2.06
N PHE A 30 5.38 -0.76 -2.74
CA PHE A 30 6.66 -0.91 -2.07
C PHE A 30 6.90 0.19 -1.01
N LEU A 31 6.54 1.44 -1.30
CA LEU A 31 6.68 2.55 -0.36
C LEU A 31 5.79 2.42 0.86
N ILE A 32 4.53 2.05 0.66
CA ILE A 32 3.58 1.76 1.75
C ILE A 32 4.13 0.64 2.62
N GLY A 33 4.58 -0.46 2.01
CA GLY A 33 5.16 -1.58 2.76
C GLY A 33 6.37 -1.17 3.60
N VAL A 34 7.24 -0.30 3.07
CA VAL A 34 8.39 0.24 3.82
C VAL A 34 7.94 1.11 4.99
N ASN A 35 6.88 1.89 4.80
CA ASN A 35 6.28 2.72 5.85
C ASN A 35 5.72 1.84 6.98
N GLU A 36 4.94 0.81 6.64
CA GLU A 36 4.32 -0.14 7.58
C GLU A 36 5.33 -0.98 8.35
N LEU A 37 6.42 -1.38 7.67
CA LEU A 37 7.51 -2.09 8.33
C LEU A 37 8.21 -1.20 9.38
N ASN A 38 8.07 0.13 9.28
CA ASN A 38 8.72 1.14 10.13
C ASN A 38 10.23 0.90 10.31
N ASN A 39 10.85 0.26 9.32
CA ASN A 39 12.24 -0.20 9.35
C ASN A 39 12.92 0.20 8.04
N LEU A 40 13.38 1.44 8.00
CA LEU A 40 14.12 2.00 6.87
C LEU A 40 15.50 1.34 6.76
N LYS A 41 15.60 0.31 5.92
CA LYS A 41 16.87 -0.34 5.58
C LYS A 41 17.51 0.31 4.36
N LYS A 42 18.85 0.39 4.34
CA LYS A 42 19.60 0.93 3.19
C LYS A 42 19.42 0.11 1.89
N LYS A 43 19.16 -1.20 2.00
CA LYS A 43 18.93 -2.10 0.87
C LYS A 43 17.96 -3.22 1.28
N TYR A 44 17.00 -3.51 0.41
CA TYR A 44 16.12 -4.67 0.51
C TYR A 44 16.52 -5.70 -0.56
N THR A 45 16.49 -6.98 -0.20
CA THR A 45 16.70 -8.09 -1.15
C THR A 45 15.51 -8.19 -2.13
N LYS A 46 15.64 -8.99 -3.19
CA LYS A 46 14.54 -9.21 -4.13
C LYS A 46 13.30 -9.77 -3.45
N GLU A 47 13.48 -10.76 -2.59
CA GLU A 47 12.40 -11.38 -1.79
C GLU A 47 11.75 -10.34 -0.88
N GLN A 48 12.53 -9.60 -0.10
CA GLN A 48 12.01 -8.56 0.79
C GLN A 48 11.18 -7.50 0.06
N LYS A 49 11.53 -7.16 -1.18
CA LYS A 49 10.71 -6.24 -1.99
C LYS A 49 9.34 -6.84 -2.29
N GLN A 50 9.28 -8.13 -2.62
CA GLN A 50 8.03 -8.84 -2.83
C GLN A 50 7.22 -8.97 -1.55
N ASP A 51 7.88 -9.23 -0.41
CA ASP A 51 7.22 -9.24 0.90
C ASP A 51 6.65 -7.87 1.26
N LEU A 52 7.38 -6.79 1.01
CA LEU A 52 6.91 -5.42 1.26
C LEU A 52 5.69 -5.07 0.40
N MET A 53 5.68 -5.51 -0.86
CA MET A 53 4.49 -5.34 -1.71
C MET A 53 3.29 -6.12 -1.15
N HIS A 54 3.49 -7.34 -0.64
CA HIS A 54 2.43 -8.09 0.02
C HIS A 54 1.93 -7.39 1.28
N VAL A 55 2.84 -6.92 2.14
CA VAL A 55 2.50 -6.14 3.35
C VAL A 55 1.66 -4.93 2.99
N ALA A 56 2.04 -4.19 1.94
CA ALA A 56 1.27 -3.04 1.48
C ALA A 56 -0.13 -3.42 1.03
N VAL A 57 -0.27 -4.46 0.21
CA VAL A 57 -1.58 -4.95 -0.23
C VAL A 57 -2.41 -5.40 0.98
N CYS A 58 -1.86 -6.19 1.90
CA CYS A 58 -2.56 -6.61 3.12
C CYS A 58 -3.01 -5.42 3.97
N THR A 59 -2.18 -4.38 4.10
CA THR A 59 -2.50 -3.15 4.84
C THR A 59 -3.66 -2.41 4.19
N LEU A 60 -3.60 -2.22 2.87
CA LEU A 60 -4.66 -1.57 2.10
C LEU A 60 -5.98 -2.35 2.25
N LEU A 61 -5.92 -3.66 2.05
CA LEU A 61 -7.08 -4.54 2.17
C LEU A 61 -7.60 -4.67 3.60
N SER A 62 -6.77 -4.40 4.60
CA SER A 62 -7.17 -4.36 6.01
C SER A 62 -8.12 -3.19 6.30
N GLN A 63 -8.00 -2.08 5.59
CA GLN A 63 -8.96 -0.96 5.69
C GLN A 63 -10.38 -1.38 5.29
N SER A 64 -10.51 -2.33 4.35
CA SER A 64 -11.79 -2.93 3.95
C SER A 64 -12.20 -4.14 4.81
N GLY A 65 -11.40 -4.51 5.82
CA GLY A 65 -11.65 -5.66 6.69
C GLY A 65 -11.42 -7.02 6.05
N TYR A 66 -10.66 -7.10 4.95
CA TYR A 66 -10.24 -8.40 4.37
C TYR A 66 -9.14 -9.05 5.19
N PHE A 67 -8.23 -8.22 5.69
CA PHE A 67 -7.11 -8.62 6.54
C PHE A 67 -7.15 -7.86 7.85
N GLU A 68 -6.52 -8.41 8.88
CA GLU A 68 -6.34 -7.74 10.17
C GLU A 68 -4.88 -7.88 10.61
N MET A 69 -4.32 -6.80 11.14
CA MET A 69 -2.96 -6.82 11.68
C MET A 69 -2.93 -7.69 12.93
N ASP A 70 -2.23 -8.82 12.86
CA ASP A 70 -2.15 -9.83 13.93
C ASP A 70 -0.94 -9.58 14.85
N GLY A 71 0.10 -8.91 14.34
CA GLY A 71 1.27 -8.52 15.11
C GLY A 71 2.51 -8.39 14.24
N TYR A 72 3.69 -8.59 14.83
CA TYR A 72 4.96 -8.63 14.11
C TYR A 72 5.68 -9.97 14.38
N ASP A 73 6.26 -10.53 13.33
CA ASP A 73 7.10 -11.73 13.41
C ASP A 73 8.45 -11.45 14.11
N LYS A 74 9.22 -12.52 14.35
CA LYS A 74 10.55 -12.44 15.01
C LYS A 74 11.55 -11.56 14.26
N ASP A 75 11.37 -11.43 12.95
CA ASP A 75 12.17 -10.58 12.07
C ASP A 75 11.66 -9.12 12.01
N GLY A 76 10.59 -8.80 12.74
CA GLY A 76 9.96 -7.49 12.78
C GLY A 76 9.05 -7.18 11.60
N TRP A 77 8.57 -8.21 10.89
CA TRP A 77 7.66 -8.06 9.76
C TRP A 77 6.20 -8.06 10.23
N PRO A 78 5.34 -7.14 9.76
CA PRO A 78 3.94 -7.13 10.13
C PRO A 78 3.26 -8.37 9.56
N HIS A 79 2.56 -9.10 10.43
CA HIS A 79 1.81 -10.29 10.08
C HIS A 79 0.32 -9.93 10.01
N PHE A 80 -0.33 -10.39 8.95
CA PHE A 80 -1.74 -10.13 8.69
C PHE A 80 -2.52 -11.43 8.67
N LYS A 81 -3.65 -11.42 9.34
CA LYS A 81 -4.60 -12.53 9.35
C LYS A 81 -5.66 -12.27 8.31
N GLU A 82 -5.83 -13.22 7.39
CA GLU A 82 -6.96 -13.20 6.46
C GLU A 82 -8.27 -13.42 7.25
N LEU A 83 -9.15 -12.42 7.24
CA LEU A 83 -10.47 -12.51 7.85
C LEU A 83 -11.50 -13.02 6.85
N GLN A 84 -11.39 -12.61 5.59
CA GLN A 84 -12.31 -13.00 4.53
C GLN A 84 -11.58 -13.05 3.17
N PRO A 85 -12.00 -13.95 2.26
CA PRO A 85 -11.35 -14.08 0.97
C PRO A 85 -11.59 -12.84 0.11
N VAL A 86 -10.51 -12.32 -0.47
CA VAL A 86 -10.58 -11.23 -1.44
C VAL A 86 -11.34 -11.72 -2.67
N PRO A 87 -12.39 -11.02 -3.14
CA PRO A 87 -13.12 -11.42 -4.32
C PRO A 87 -12.20 -11.41 -5.54
N LYS A 88 -12.41 -12.37 -6.45
CA LYS A 88 -11.72 -12.38 -7.74
C LYS A 88 -12.26 -11.23 -8.58
N MET A 89 -11.36 -10.29 -8.86
CA MET A 89 -11.60 -9.12 -9.68
C MET A 89 -10.72 -9.21 -10.93
N GLU A 90 -11.14 -8.58 -12.03
CA GLU A 90 -10.28 -8.45 -13.21
C GLU A 90 -9.08 -7.53 -12.90
N LEU A 91 -8.01 -7.59 -13.71
CA LEU A 91 -6.79 -6.81 -13.46
C LEU A 91 -7.08 -5.30 -13.38
N GLU A 92 -7.92 -4.77 -14.26
CA GLU A 92 -8.33 -3.36 -14.24
C GLU A 92 -9.08 -2.99 -12.95
N GLU A 93 -9.96 -3.88 -12.47
CA GLU A 93 -10.70 -3.68 -11.23
C GLU A 93 -9.78 -3.74 -10.01
N GLN A 94 -8.84 -4.68 -9.98
CA GLN A 94 -7.83 -4.79 -8.92
C GLN A 94 -6.97 -3.53 -8.83
N GLU A 95 -6.51 -3.02 -9.99
CA GLU A 95 -5.73 -1.79 -10.04
C GLU A 95 -6.52 -0.59 -9.52
N HIS A 96 -7.78 -0.41 -9.96
CA HIS A 96 -8.62 0.68 -9.49
C HIS A 96 -8.93 0.55 -7.99
N PHE A 97 -9.24 -0.66 -7.54
CA PHE A 97 -9.53 -0.96 -6.14
C PHE A 97 -8.34 -0.64 -5.23
N LEU A 98 -7.13 -1.07 -5.61
CA LEU A 98 -5.91 -0.74 -4.87
C LEU A 98 -5.65 0.77 -4.88
N LYS A 99 -5.86 1.48 -5.99
CA LYS A 99 -5.66 2.94 -6.04
C LYS A 99 -6.59 3.67 -5.07
N GLU A 100 -7.86 3.29 -5.00
CA GLU A 100 -8.80 3.88 -4.03
C GLU A 100 -8.33 3.68 -2.57
N HIS A 101 -7.81 2.50 -2.24
CA HIS A 101 -7.26 2.26 -0.90
C HIS A 101 -5.96 3.03 -0.65
N ILE A 102 -5.13 3.20 -1.67
CA ILE A 102 -3.90 3.99 -1.58
C ILE A 102 -4.24 5.45 -1.28
N ILE A 103 -5.25 6.00 -1.96
CA ILE A 103 -5.77 7.35 -1.69
C ILE A 103 -6.20 7.46 -0.23
N ALA A 104 -7.02 6.52 0.24
CA ALA A 104 -7.49 6.50 1.62
C ALA A 104 -6.33 6.41 2.63
N TYR A 105 -5.34 5.56 2.34
CA TYR A 105 -4.12 5.44 3.16
C TYR A 105 -3.37 6.77 3.28
N PHE A 106 -3.08 7.43 2.16
CA PHE A 106 -2.34 8.70 2.20
C PHE A 106 -3.17 9.85 2.77
N ALA A 107 -4.49 9.85 2.55
CA ALA A 107 -5.38 10.85 3.13
C ALA A 107 -5.42 10.76 4.68
N ASP A 108 -5.49 9.55 5.24
CA ASP A 108 -5.44 9.32 6.70
C ASP A 108 -4.09 9.77 7.28
N HIS A 109 -2.99 9.55 6.56
CA HIS A 109 -1.64 9.91 6.98
C HIS A 109 -1.28 11.41 6.85
N GLU A 110 -2.07 12.25 6.17
CA GLU A 110 -1.86 13.71 6.08
C GLU A 110 -2.50 14.50 7.24
N GLU A 111 -3.43 13.92 8.00
CA GLU A 111 -4.09 14.58 9.15
C GLU A 111 -3.40 14.36 10.52
N ALA A 112 -2.22 13.73 10.55
CA ALA A 112 -1.48 13.38 11.78
C ALA A 112 -0.24 14.24 12.07
#